data_AF-A0A6B2GEF4-F1
#
_entry.id   AF-A0A6B2GEF4-F1
#
_cell.length_a   1.000
_cell.length_b   1.000
_cell.length_c   1.000
_cell.angle_alpha   90.00
_cell.angle_beta   90.00
_cell.angle_gamma   90.00
#
_symmetry.space_group_name_H-M   'P 1'
#
loop_
_entity.id
_entity.type
_entity.pdbx_description
1 polymer ?
#
loop_
_entity_poly.entity_id
_entity_poly.type
_entity_poly.pdbx_seq_one_letter_code
_entity_poly.pdbx_strand_id
1 'polypeptide(L)'
;AMKYISQKEAQAIDKELIEKYKFPISSLIELAGLSVSHAIFECYKPSNFKNILVCVGSGNNGCDGMVAARHLKMMGYNISVYCPKVGQSEAFQNLYAQLPHFNI
;
A
#
# COMPACT_ATOMS: atom_id res chain seq x y z
N ALA A 1 -12.77 5.46 23.49
CA ALA A 1 -12.01 4.22 23.24
C ALA A 1 -12.12 3.85 21.76
N MET A 2 -11.10 3.24 21.17
CA MET A 2 -11.13 2.79 19.78
C MET A 2 -11.94 1.49 19.67
N LYS A 3 -12.82 1.36 18.66
CA LYS A 3 -13.60 0.14 18.40
C LYS A 3 -12.82 -0.78 17.47
N TYR A 4 -12.67 -2.05 17.83
CA TYR A 4 -12.17 -3.10 16.94
C TYR A 4 -13.33 -3.66 16.12
N ILE A 5 -13.07 -3.92 14.84
CA ILE A 5 -14.07 -4.40 13.89
C ILE A 5 -13.77 -5.83 13.45
N SER A 6 -14.83 -6.61 13.24
CA SER A 6 -14.76 -7.95 12.66
C SER A 6 -14.48 -7.90 11.15
N GLN A 7 -14.09 -9.03 10.57
CA GLN A 7 -13.93 -9.17 9.11
C GLN A 7 -15.19 -8.76 8.34
N LYS A 8 -16.37 -9.17 8.83
CA LYS A 8 -17.65 -8.85 8.20
C LYS A 8 -17.94 -7.35 8.24
N GLU A 9 -17.62 -6.68 9.34
CA GLU A 9 -17.76 -5.23 9.46
C GLU A 9 -16.78 -4.50 8.53
N ALA A 10 -15.51 -4.92 8.47
CA ALA A 10 -14.51 -4.32 7.57
C ALA A 10 -14.94 -4.41 6.10
N GLN A 11 -15.38 -5.59 5.64
CA GLN A 11 -15.90 -5.78 4.29
C GLN A 11 -17.14 -4.94 4.00
N ALA A 12 -18.02 -4.77 5.00
CA ALA A 12 -19.20 -3.93 4.85
C ALA A 12 -18.84 -2.44 4.71
N ILE A 13 -17.83 -1.97 5.45
CA ILE A 13 -17.32 -0.60 5.36
C ILE A 13 -16.69 -0.34 3.99
N ASP A 14 -15.83 -1.24 3.51
CA ASP A 14 -15.22 -1.12 2.18
C ASP A 14 -16.28 -1.05 1.08
N LYS A 15 -17.28 -1.93 1.16
CA LYS A 15 -18.42 -1.94 0.23
C LYS A 15 -19.20 -0.63 0.29
N GLU A 16 -19.49 -0.11 1.49
CA GLU A 16 -20.21 1.16 1.63
C GLU A 16 -19.42 2.34 1.04
N LEU A 17 -18.11 2.42 1.29
CA LEU A 17 -17.25 3.47 0.74
C LEU A 17 -17.27 3.49 -0.80
N ILE A 18 -17.21 2.32 -1.42
CA ILE A 18 -17.17 2.19 -2.88
C ILE A 18 -18.55 2.38 -3.50
N GLU A 19 -19.58 1.70 -2.98
CA GLU A 19 -20.89 1.65 -3.63
C GLU A 19 -21.77 2.85 -3.28
N LYS A 20 -21.78 3.29 -2.01
CA LYS A 20 -22.64 4.38 -1.55
C LYS A 20 -21.92 5.72 -1.65
N TYR A 21 -20.70 5.82 -1.14
CA TYR A 21 -19.94 7.07 -1.14
C TYR A 21 -19.09 7.29 -2.39
N LYS A 22 -19.03 6.30 -3.30
CA LYS A 22 -18.39 6.40 -4.61
C LYS A 22 -16.90 6.72 -4.55
N PHE A 23 -16.23 6.38 -3.45
CA PHE A 23 -14.78 6.47 -3.39
C PHE A 23 -14.15 5.47 -4.37
N PRO A 24 -13.31 5.93 -5.32
CA PRO A 24 -12.59 5.01 -6.19
C PRO A 24 -11.67 4.11 -5.36
N ILE A 25 -11.64 2.82 -5.68
CA ILE A 25 -10.75 1.85 -5.02
C ILE A 25 -9.29 2.31 -5.08
N SER A 26 -8.86 2.88 -6.20
CA SER A 26 -7.52 3.42 -6.37
C SER A 26 -7.18 4.51 -5.35
N SER A 27 -8.12 5.40 -5.01
CA SER A 27 -7.92 6.44 -4.00
C SER A 27 -7.80 5.85 -2.60
N LEU A 28 -8.58 4.80 -2.28
CA LEU A 28 -8.49 4.13 -0.97
C LEU A 28 -7.15 3.42 -0.81
N ILE A 29 -6.70 2.69 -1.83
CA ILE A 29 -5.39 2.03 -1.89
C ILE A 29 -4.25 3.06 -1.76
N GLU A 30 -4.35 4.18 -2.47
CA GLU A 30 -3.36 5.26 -2.42
C GLU A 30 -3.18 5.80 -1.00
N LEU A 31 -4.29 6.09 -0.34
CA LEU A 31 -4.28 6.63 1.02
C LEU A 31 -3.82 5.59 2.04
N ALA A 32 -4.22 4.32 1.87
CA ALA A 32 -3.80 3.23 2.75
C ALA A 32 -2.27 3.03 2.69
N GLY A 33 -1.70 2.90 1.49
CA GLY A 33 -0.26 2.74 1.31
C GLY A 33 0.55 3.97 1.76
N LEU A 34 0.06 5.19 1.51
CA LEU A 34 0.68 6.41 2.05
C LEU A 34 0.70 6.39 3.58
N SER A 35 -0.41 6.01 4.22
CA SER A 35 -0.51 5.90 5.68
C SER A 35 0.51 4.90 6.24
N VAL A 36 0.66 3.73 5.59
CA VAL A 36 1.70 2.75 5.93
C VAL A 36 3.10 3.34 5.84
N SER A 37 3.40 4.09 4.77
CA SER A 37 4.72 4.74 4.61
C SER A 37 5.01 5.77 5.70
N HIS A 38 4.02 6.56 6.12
CA HIS A 38 4.17 7.51 7.22
C HIS A 38 4.42 6.81 8.55
N ALA A 39 3.65 5.76 8.87
CA ALA A 39 3.85 4.99 10.10
C ALA A 39 5.26 4.39 10.17
N ILE A 40 5.78 3.86 9.06
CA ILE A 40 7.16 3.36 8.98
C ILE A 40 8.16 4.50 9.15
N PHE A 41 7.94 5.65 8.50
CA PHE A 41 8.82 6.81 8.62
C PHE A 41 8.88 7.38 10.04
N GLU A 42 7.77 7.36 10.77
CA GLU A 42 7.73 7.78 12.18
C GLU A 42 8.54 6.85 13.08
N CYS A 43 8.35 5.53 12.93
CA CYS A 43 8.98 4.52 13.78
C CYS A 43 10.45 4.23 13.42
N TYR A 44 10.82 4.32 12.14
CA TYR A 44 12.09 3.80 11.62
C TYR A 44 12.79 4.80 10.70
N LYS A 45 13.37 5.87 11.25
CA LYS A 45 14.00 6.93 10.45
C LYS A 45 15.07 6.40 9.47
N PRO A 46 15.13 6.93 8.23
CA PRO A 46 16.03 6.42 7.19
C PRO A 46 17.53 6.62 7.50
N SER A 47 17.86 7.49 8.47
CA SER A 47 19.23 7.63 9.00
C SER A 47 19.74 6.36 9.66
N ASN A 48 18.83 5.56 10.25
CA ASN A 48 19.17 4.37 11.01
C ASN A 48 18.74 3.08 10.28
N PHE A 49 17.65 3.17 9.50
CA PHE A 49 17.03 2.03 8.82
C PHE A 49 16.88 2.32 7.32
N LYS A 50 17.99 2.29 6.57
CA LYS A 50 17.98 2.74 5.17
C LYS A 50 17.31 1.76 4.20
N ASN A 51 17.46 0.45 4.41
CA ASN A 51 17.04 -0.57 3.45
C ASN A 51 15.75 -1.27 3.91
N ILE A 52 14.77 -1.38 3.02
CA ILE A 52 13.48 -2.03 3.30
C ILE A 52 13.15 -3.01 2.17
N LEU A 53 12.77 -4.23 2.55
CA LEU A 53 12.15 -5.20 1.64
C LEU A 53 10.63 -5.14 1.83
N VAL A 54 9.90 -4.86 0.76
CA VAL A 54 8.44 -4.88 0.75
C VAL A 54 7.96 -6.17 0.07
N CYS A 55 7.36 -7.06 0.84
CA CYS A 55 6.80 -8.32 0.34
C CYS A 55 5.33 -8.11 0.01
N VAL A 56 4.95 -8.27 -1.27
CA VAL A 56 3.59 -8.01 -1.75
C VAL A 56 2.92 -9.28 -2.28
N GLY A 57 1.67 -9.49 -1.89
CA GLY A 57 0.80 -10.51 -2.47
C GLY A 57 0.08 -10.01 -3.72
N SER A 58 -0.68 -10.88 -4.39
CA SER A 58 -1.37 -10.56 -5.66
C SER A 58 -2.70 -9.80 -5.51
N GLY A 59 -3.05 -9.33 -4.32
CA GLY A 59 -4.34 -8.70 -3.98
C GLY A 59 -4.22 -7.24 -3.56
N ASN A 60 -5.29 -6.70 -2.95
CA ASN A 60 -5.34 -5.28 -2.55
C ASN A 60 -4.25 -4.91 -1.54
N ASN A 61 -3.97 -5.75 -0.53
CA ASN A 61 -2.86 -5.49 0.39
C ASN A 61 -1.50 -5.41 -0.32
N GLY A 62 -1.33 -6.12 -1.44
CA GLY A 62 -0.13 -6.00 -2.26
C GLY A 62 -0.05 -4.65 -2.98
N CYS A 63 -1.20 -4.14 -3.41
CA CYS A 63 -1.33 -2.80 -3.98
C CYS A 63 -0.97 -1.72 -2.94
N ASP A 64 -1.50 -1.84 -1.71
CA ASP A 64 -1.15 -0.93 -0.59
C ASP A 64 0.36 -0.97 -0.32
N GLY A 65 0.97 -2.16 -0.34
CA GLY A 65 2.41 -2.35 -0.21
C GLY A 65 3.22 -1.69 -1.32
N MET A 66 2.78 -1.79 -2.58
CA MET A 66 3.46 -1.12 -3.71
C MET A 66 3.36 0.41 -3.62
N VAL A 67 2.21 0.93 -3.18
CA VAL A 67 2.05 2.37 -2.87
C VAL A 67 3.00 2.78 -1.76
N ALA A 68 3.05 2.02 -0.66
CA ALA A 68 3.97 2.28 0.44
C ALA A 68 5.43 2.25 -0.01
N ALA A 69 5.81 1.28 -0.86
CA ALA A 69 7.15 1.15 -1.43
C ALA A 69 7.57 2.43 -2.18
N ARG A 70 6.71 2.94 -3.07
CA ARG A 70 6.92 4.20 -3.79
C ARG A 70 7.13 5.38 -2.84
N HIS A 71 6.24 5.55 -1.87
CA HIS A 71 6.31 6.70 -0.95
C HIS A 71 7.56 6.63 -0.06
N LEU A 72 7.91 5.44 0.45
CA LEU A 72 9.14 5.24 1.21
C LEU A 72 10.38 5.55 0.35
N LYS A 73 10.39 5.17 -0.93
CA LYS A 73 11.49 5.55 -1.83
C LYS A 73 11.63 7.08 -1.93
N MET A 74 10.52 7.81 -2.07
CA MET A 74 10.50 9.28 -2.08
C MET A 74 10.95 9.89 -0.74
N MET A 75 10.69 9.22 0.38
CA MET A 75 11.14 9.61 1.73
C MET A 75 12.62 9.26 2.00
N GLY A 76 13.33 8.74 1.00
CA GLY A 76 14.77 8.52 1.07
C GLY A 76 15.18 7.13 1.57
N TYR A 77 14.31 6.14 1.56
CA TYR A 77 14.69 4.74 1.80
C TYR A 77 15.22 4.08 0.52
N ASN A 78 16.03 3.04 0.68
CA ASN A 78 16.36 2.09 -0.36
C ASN A 78 15.34 0.94 -0.30
N ILE A 79 14.58 0.77 -1.37
CA ILE A 79 13.46 -0.17 -1.41
C ILE A 79 13.76 -1.29 -2.39
N SER A 80 13.46 -2.52 -1.97
CA SER A 80 13.33 -3.69 -2.85
C SER A 80 11.93 -4.24 -2.70
N VAL A 81 11.32 -4.69 -3.79
CA VAL A 81 9.99 -5.33 -3.77
C VAL A 81 10.12 -6.80 -4.12
N TYR A 82 9.57 -7.67 -3.26
CA TYR A 82 9.40 -9.09 -3.55
C TYR A 82 7.94 -9.37 -3.89
N CYS A 83 7.69 -9.76 -5.14
CA CYS A 83 6.36 -10.09 -5.65
C CYS A 83 6.37 -11.49 -6.28
N PRO A 84 6.05 -12.56 -5.53
CA PRO A 84 6.08 -13.93 -6.05
C PRO A 84 4.94 -14.24 -7.01
N LYS A 85 3.84 -13.46 -6.97
CA LYS A 85 2.68 -13.65 -7.82
C LYS A 85 2.12 -12.32 -8.28
N VAL A 86 2.17 -12.09 -9.59
CA VAL A 86 1.59 -10.91 -10.24
C VAL A 86 0.06 -11.02 -10.19
N GLY A 87 -0.60 -10.00 -9.62
CA GLY A 87 -2.06 -9.90 -9.58
C GLY A 87 -2.65 -9.48 -10.92
N GLN A 88 -3.87 -9.91 -11.24
CA GLN A 88 -4.51 -9.63 -12.54
C GLN A 88 -5.38 -8.37 -12.55
N SER A 89 -5.62 -7.74 -11.39
CA SER A 89 -6.44 -6.54 -11.34
C SER A 89 -5.73 -5.36 -12.02
N GLU A 90 -6.49 -4.47 -12.63
CA GLU A 90 -5.97 -3.26 -13.25
C GLU A 90 -5.17 -2.41 -12.25
N ALA A 91 -5.68 -2.25 -11.03
CA ALA A 91 -4.98 -1.53 -9.96
C ALA A 91 -3.59 -2.14 -9.67
N PHE A 92 -3.50 -3.48 -9.61
CA PHE A 92 -2.24 -4.17 -9.39
C PHE A 92 -1.27 -3.90 -10.55
N GLN A 93 -1.71 -4.10 -11.79
CA GLN A 93 -0.87 -3.91 -12.97
C GLN A 93 -0.35 -2.48 -13.08
N ASN A 94 -1.22 -1.50 -12.85
CA ASN A 94 -0.86 -0.09 -12.90
C ASN A 94 0.16 0.29 -11.81
N LEU A 95 0.02 -0.23 -10.59
CA LEU A 95 0.97 0.02 -9.50
C LEU A 95 2.30 -0.71 -9.72
N TYR A 96 2.25 -1.95 -10.20
CA TYR A 96 3.46 -2.70 -10.51
C TYR A 96 4.29 -2.00 -11.60
N ALA A 97 3.62 -1.45 -12.63
CA ALA A 97 4.26 -0.66 -13.68
C ALA A 97 4.83 0.68 -13.18
N GLN A 98 4.36 1.21 -12.05
CA GLN A 98 4.92 2.43 -11.45
C GLN A 98 6.29 2.21 -10.81
N LEU A 99 6.55 1.02 -10.23
CA LEU A 99 7.74 0.76 -9.42
C LEU A 99 9.07 1.11 -10.13
N PRO A 100 9.29 0.74 -11.41
CA PRO A 100 10.55 1.08 -12.10
C PRO A 100 10.78 2.58 -12.24
N HIS A 101 9.73 3.41 -12.31
CA HIS A 101 9.87 4.87 -12.37
C HIS A 101 10.43 5.49 -11.07
N PHE A 102 10.39 4.74 -9.98
CA PHE A 102 10.98 5.12 -8.70
C PHE A 102 12.37 4.47 -8.48
N ASN A 103 12.92 3.76 -9.47
CA ASN A 103 14.11 2.93 -9.29
C ASN A 103 13.93 1.91 -8.14
N ILE A 104 12.79 1.20 -8.18
CA ILE A 104 12.43 0.08 -7.31
C ILE A 104 12.32 -1.17 -8.17
#